data_AF-A0A7C4TT50-F1
#
_entry.id   AF-A0A7C4TT50-F1
#
_cell.length_a   1.000
_cell.length_b   1.000
_cell.length_c   1.000
_cell.angle_alpha   90.00
_cell.angle_beta   90.00
_cell.angle_gamma   90.00
#
_symmetry.space_group_name_H-M   'P 1'
#
loop_
_entity.id
_entity.type
_entity.pdbx_description
1 polymer ?
#
loop_
_entity_poly.entity_id
_entity_poly.type
_entity_poly.pdbx_seq_one_letter_code
_entity_poly.pdbx_strand_id
1 'polypeptide(L)'
;MKYLNTIKLFEKFKRGYTLVELIITIVIASIIITSVAMGYRQIVEAIVRSGEFSKAINLSEREFSIINSLPYNDSTLANGYDNTTTNYANSGYDLRRRVNYVKGNDSMPQSLKRIIVDVYKPSNPNPILEVATYRANNVTYGP
;
A
#
# COMPACT_ATOMS: atom_id res chain seq x y z
N MET A 1 50.08 -7.89 47.13
CA MET A 1 49.03 -8.95 47.08
C MET A 1 47.89 -8.72 46.07
N LYS A 2 47.58 -7.49 45.62
CA LYS A 2 46.47 -7.21 44.67
C LYS A 2 46.67 -7.78 43.24
N TYR A 3 47.92 -7.84 42.75
CA TYR A 3 48.25 -8.29 41.38
C TYR A 3 48.19 -9.81 41.16
N LEU A 4 48.27 -10.62 42.22
CA LEU A 4 48.17 -12.08 42.10
C LEU A 4 46.72 -12.54 41.86
N ASN A 5 45.74 -11.79 42.36
CA ASN A 5 44.33 -12.11 42.14
C ASN A 5 43.87 -11.76 40.72
N THR A 6 44.41 -10.70 40.10
CA THR A 6 44.10 -10.34 38.72
C THR A 6 44.68 -11.34 37.70
N ILE A 7 45.86 -11.90 37.97
CA ILE A 7 46.48 -12.94 37.12
C ILE A 7 45.68 -14.26 37.21
N LYS A 8 45.30 -14.69 38.42
CA LYS A 8 44.44 -15.88 38.61
C LYS A 8 43.05 -15.71 37.99
N LEU A 9 42.52 -14.48 37.95
CA LEU A 9 41.27 -14.19 37.26
C LEU A 9 41.42 -14.40 35.75
N PHE A 10 42.53 -13.97 35.15
CA PHE A 10 42.82 -14.13 33.72
C PHE A 10 43.08 -15.59 33.32
N GLU A 11 43.77 -16.37 34.16
CA GLU A 11 43.99 -17.80 33.92
C GLU A 11 42.70 -18.62 33.98
N LYS A 12 41.72 -18.20 34.81
CA LYS A 12 40.40 -18.85 34.90
C LYS A 12 39.62 -18.78 33.58
N PHE A 13 39.94 -17.84 32.68
CA PHE A 13 39.30 -17.68 31.37
C PHE A 13 40.00 -18.42 30.23
N LYS A 14 41.11 -19.14 30.45
CA LYS A 14 41.73 -20.01 29.44
C LYS A 14 41.02 -21.37 29.31
N ARG A 15 39.70 -21.38 29.15
CA ARG A 15 38.99 -22.57 28.65
C ARG A 15 38.85 -22.41 27.13
N GLY A 16 39.56 -23.24 26.37
CA GLY A 16 39.39 -23.30 24.92
C GLY A 16 38.01 -23.84 24.56
N TYR A 17 37.40 -23.28 23.52
CA TYR A 17 36.14 -23.78 22.98
C TYR A 17 36.36 -25.11 22.26
N THR A 18 35.43 -26.04 22.40
CA THR A 18 35.50 -27.30 21.66
C THR A 18 35.05 -27.08 20.21
N LEU A 19 35.57 -27.89 19.28
CA LEU A 19 35.18 -27.82 17.85
C LEU A 19 33.66 -27.98 17.68
N VAL A 20 33.04 -28.87 18.48
CA VAL A 20 31.60 -29.14 18.46
C VAL A 20 30.79 -27.91 18.89
N GLU A 21 31.23 -27.20 19.93
CA GLU A 21 30.58 -25.97 20.40
C GLU A 21 30.65 -24.86 19.34
N LEU A 22 31.78 -24.73 18.64
CA LEU A 22 31.93 -23.78 17.54
C LEU A 22 31.00 -24.11 16.35
N ILE A 23 30.87 -25.39 15.99
CA ILE A 23 29.97 -25.81 14.91
C ILE A 23 28.51 -25.53 15.28
N ILE A 24 28.10 -25.90 16.50
CA ILE A 24 26.72 -25.70 16.97
C ILE A 24 26.37 -24.21 17.02
N THR A 25 27.27 -23.37 17.52
CA THR A 25 27.04 -21.91 17.57
C THR A 25 26.90 -21.29 16.18
N ILE A 26 27.71 -21.69 15.21
CA ILE A 26 27.58 -21.21 13.82
C ILE A 26 26.25 -21.65 13.20
N VAL A 27 25.82 -22.89 13.43
CA VAL A 27 24.54 -23.40 12.92
C VAL A 27 23.37 -22.64 13.54
N ILE A 28 23.35 -22.46 14.86
CA ILE A 28 22.28 -21.70 15.54
C ILE A 28 22.28 -20.25 15.08
N ALA A 29 23.46 -19.60 14.99
CA ALA A 29 23.57 -18.23 14.53
C ALA A 29 23.03 -18.06 13.10
N SER A 30 23.35 -18.98 12.19
CA SER A 30 22.87 -18.89 10.79
C SER A 30 21.34 -19.06 10.68
N ILE A 31 20.73 -19.94 11.47
CA ILE A 31 19.27 -20.09 11.53
C ILE A 31 18.62 -18.79 12.05
N ILE A 32 19.17 -18.18 13.08
CA ILE A 32 18.63 -16.93 13.65
C ILE A 32 18.79 -15.78 12.65
N ILE A 33 19.98 -15.61 12.07
CA ILE A 33 20.28 -14.52 11.13
C ILE A 33 19.36 -14.58 9.90
N THR A 34 19.17 -15.77 9.33
CA THR A 34 18.30 -15.94 8.15
C THR A 34 16.84 -15.62 8.46
N SER A 35 16.32 -16.10 9.59
CA SER A 35 14.97 -15.78 10.06
C SER A 35 14.76 -14.27 10.23
N VAL A 36 15.69 -13.60 10.91
CA VAL A 36 15.66 -12.15 11.14
C VAL A 36 15.76 -11.37 9.83
N ALA A 37 16.64 -11.77 8.90
CA ALA A 37 16.79 -11.12 7.60
C ALA A 37 15.50 -11.17 6.76
N MET A 38 14.81 -12.31 6.76
CA MET A 38 13.50 -12.43 6.09
C MET A 38 12.46 -11.50 6.73
N GLY A 39 12.44 -11.41 8.07
CA GLY A 39 11.55 -10.51 8.79
C GLY A 39 11.79 -9.04 8.43
N TYR A 40 13.04 -8.58 8.43
CA TYR A 40 13.37 -7.22 8.00
C TYR A 40 12.94 -6.93 6.56
N ARG A 41 13.13 -7.89 5.65
CA ARG A 41 12.70 -7.72 4.25
C ARG A 41 11.19 -7.49 4.15
N GLN A 42 10.40 -8.28 4.87
CA GLN A 42 8.93 -8.12 4.89
C GLN A 42 8.51 -6.77 5.48
N ILE A 43 9.17 -6.31 6.54
CA ILE A 43 8.88 -5.00 7.17
C ILE A 43 9.16 -3.85 6.19
N VAL A 44 10.31 -3.87 5.51
CA VAL A 44 10.67 -2.84 4.53
C VAL A 44 9.67 -2.82 3.38
N GLU A 45 9.31 -3.99 2.85
CA GLU A 45 8.28 -4.11 1.81
C GLU A 45 6.92 -3.58 2.27
N ALA A 46 6.52 -3.88 3.51
CA ALA A 46 5.27 -3.39 4.08
C ALA A 46 5.26 -1.85 4.21
N ILE A 47 6.36 -1.25 4.65
CA ILE A 47 6.49 0.22 4.75
C ILE A 47 6.37 0.87 3.38
N VAL A 48 7.08 0.33 2.38
CA VAL A 48 7.02 0.84 1.00
C VAL A 48 5.58 0.74 0.45
N ARG A 49 4.94 -0.43 0.58
CA ARG A 49 3.55 -0.62 0.14
C ARG A 49 2.58 0.32 0.85
N SER A 50 2.73 0.51 2.16
CA SER A 50 1.90 1.44 2.93
C SER A 50 2.02 2.88 2.42
N GLY A 51 3.23 3.33 2.11
CA GLY A 51 3.46 4.65 1.50
C GLY A 51 2.82 4.79 0.11
N GLU A 52 2.86 3.74 -0.71
CA GLU A 52 2.21 3.73 -2.02
C GLU A 52 0.69 3.78 -1.90
N PHE A 53 0.10 2.99 -1.00
CA PHE A 53 -1.34 3.01 -0.71
C PHE A 53 -1.80 4.38 -0.20
N SER A 54 -1.04 5.01 0.71
CA SER A 54 -1.37 6.34 1.22
C SER A 54 -1.42 7.38 0.10
N LYS A 55 -0.47 7.36 -0.84
CA LYS A 55 -0.49 8.25 -2.00
C LYS A 55 -1.69 7.97 -2.93
N ALA A 56 -2.01 6.70 -3.15
CA ALA A 56 -3.15 6.32 -3.98
C ALA A 56 -4.49 6.77 -3.37
N ILE A 57 -4.66 6.62 -2.05
CA ILE A 57 -5.84 7.10 -1.33
C ILE A 57 -5.98 8.62 -1.48
N ASN A 58 -4.90 9.37 -1.23
CA ASN A 58 -4.92 10.84 -1.39
C ASN A 58 -5.31 11.27 -2.81
N LEU A 59 -4.85 10.53 -3.83
CA LEU A 59 -5.22 10.79 -5.22
C LEU A 59 -6.71 10.51 -5.47
N SER A 60 -7.21 9.39 -4.97
CA SER A 60 -8.62 9.04 -5.07
C SER A 60 -9.53 10.04 -4.33
N GLU A 61 -9.13 10.52 -3.15
CA GLU A 61 -9.86 11.56 -2.42
C GLU A 61 -9.95 12.86 -3.21
N ARG A 62 -8.84 13.28 -3.83
CA ARG A 62 -8.82 14.43 -4.74
C ARG A 62 -9.76 14.23 -5.92
N GLU A 63 -9.75 13.04 -6.50
CA GLU A 63 -10.62 12.69 -7.62
C GLU A 63 -12.10 12.68 -7.20
N PHE A 64 -12.43 12.19 -6.01
CA PHE A 64 -13.78 12.25 -5.46
C PHE A 64 -14.23 13.69 -5.20
N SER A 65 -13.33 14.57 -4.76
CA SER A 65 -13.64 16.00 -4.64
C SER A 65 -14.02 16.61 -5.99
N ILE A 66 -13.33 16.23 -7.08
CA ILE A 66 -13.66 16.64 -8.45
C ILE A 66 -15.01 16.04 -8.87
N ILE A 67 -15.23 14.74 -8.67
CA ILE A 67 -16.49 14.07 -9.00
C ILE A 67 -17.68 14.75 -8.33
N ASN A 68 -17.53 15.17 -7.07
CA ASN A 68 -18.57 15.84 -6.29
C ASN A 68 -18.83 17.28 -6.74
N SER A 69 -17.84 17.97 -7.32
CA SER A 69 -18.02 19.32 -7.85
C SER A 69 -18.62 19.35 -9.25
N LEU A 70 -18.56 18.23 -9.99
CA LEU A 70 -19.11 18.14 -11.34
C LEU A 70 -20.66 18.01 -11.33
N PRO A 71 -21.36 18.54 -12.33
CA PRO A 71 -22.79 18.35 -12.50
C PRO A 71 -23.14 16.91 -12.89
N TYR A 72 -24.36 16.44 -12.59
CA TYR A 72 -24.76 15.02 -12.79
C TYR A 72 -24.63 14.54 -14.23
N ASN A 73 -24.92 15.45 -15.16
CA ASN A 73 -24.88 15.25 -16.59
C ASN A 73 -23.50 15.54 -17.21
N ASP A 74 -22.45 15.70 -16.40
CA ASP A 74 -21.10 15.89 -16.93
C ASP A 74 -20.66 14.69 -17.79
N SER A 75 -20.03 14.95 -18.94
CA SER A 75 -19.62 13.91 -19.88
C SER A 75 -18.62 12.91 -19.27
N THR A 76 -17.75 13.36 -18.36
CA THR A 76 -16.79 12.49 -17.65
C THR A 76 -17.47 11.58 -16.62
N LEU A 77 -18.72 11.90 -16.27
CA LEU A 77 -19.59 11.08 -15.42
C LEU A 77 -20.61 10.27 -16.22
N ALA A 78 -20.58 10.33 -17.55
CA ALA A 78 -21.35 9.45 -18.43
C ALA A 78 -20.43 8.39 -19.05
N ASN A 79 -19.29 8.81 -19.58
CA ASN A 79 -18.38 7.94 -20.35
C ASN A 79 -17.18 7.43 -19.54
N GLY A 80 -16.96 7.97 -18.34
CA GLY A 80 -15.71 7.78 -17.60
C GLY A 80 -14.61 8.75 -18.02
N TYR A 81 -13.42 8.55 -17.47
CA TYR A 81 -12.25 9.41 -17.69
C TYR A 81 -10.96 8.64 -17.47
N ASP A 82 -10.10 8.59 -18.49
CA ASP A 82 -8.82 7.89 -18.46
C ASP A 82 -7.66 8.89 -18.53
N ASN A 83 -6.83 8.89 -17.51
CA ASN A 83 -5.56 9.61 -17.46
C ASN A 83 -4.43 8.61 -17.16
N THR A 84 -4.16 7.76 -18.16
CA THR A 84 -3.32 6.56 -18.03
C THR A 84 -1.88 6.72 -18.54
N THR A 85 -1.49 7.92 -18.94
CA THR A 85 -0.18 8.18 -19.56
C THR A 85 0.44 9.51 -19.17
N THR A 86 -0.12 10.22 -18.18
CA THR A 86 0.18 11.64 -17.97
C THR A 86 0.54 12.00 -16.54
N ASN A 87 0.77 11.02 -15.65
CA ASN A 87 1.11 11.28 -14.25
C ASN A 87 0.08 12.24 -13.63
N TYR A 88 -1.11 11.70 -13.35
CA TYR A 88 -2.25 12.50 -12.93
C TYR A 88 -1.93 13.32 -11.70
N ALA A 89 -2.19 14.63 -11.77
CA ALA A 89 -2.00 15.55 -10.65
C ALA A 89 -0.55 15.61 -10.11
N ASN A 90 0.45 15.23 -10.90
CA ASN A 90 1.85 15.11 -10.49
C ASN A 90 2.06 14.16 -9.28
N SER A 91 1.21 13.13 -9.16
CA SER A 91 1.20 12.18 -8.05
C SER A 91 2.22 11.04 -8.17
N GLY A 92 2.74 10.84 -9.38
CA GLY A 92 3.51 9.67 -9.81
C GLY A 92 2.63 8.49 -10.24
N TYR A 93 1.30 8.67 -10.31
CA TYR A 93 0.34 7.62 -10.62
C TYR A 93 -0.59 8.01 -11.76
N ASP A 94 -1.10 6.98 -12.40
CA ASP A 94 -2.11 7.07 -13.45
C ASP A 94 -3.49 6.80 -12.84
N LEU A 95 -4.54 7.37 -13.44
CA LEU A 95 -5.90 7.27 -12.91
C LEU A 95 -6.88 6.91 -14.01
N ARG A 96 -7.81 6.01 -13.71
CA ARG A 96 -8.96 5.68 -14.54
C ARG A 96 -10.22 5.81 -13.72
N ARG A 97 -11.23 6.43 -14.31
CA ARG A 97 -12.57 6.54 -13.77
C ARG A 97 -13.52 5.77 -14.65
N ARG A 98 -14.13 4.72 -14.11
CA ARG A 98 -15.18 3.93 -14.76
C ARG A 98 -16.53 4.30 -14.17
N VAL A 99 -17.54 4.50 -15.01
CA VAL A 99 -18.88 4.84 -14.53
C VAL A 99 -19.88 3.80 -15.01
N ASN A 100 -20.65 3.26 -14.08
CA ASN A 100 -21.70 2.29 -14.34
C ASN A 100 -23.01 2.75 -13.72
N TYR A 101 -24.13 2.56 -14.43
CA TYR A 101 -25.45 2.81 -13.85
C TYR A 101 -25.87 1.62 -12.99
N VAL A 102 -26.24 1.91 -11.75
CA VAL A 102 -26.84 0.93 -10.83
C VAL A 102 -28.35 0.95 -10.96
N LYS A 103 -28.93 2.14 -11.18
CA LYS A 103 -30.37 2.35 -11.36
C LYS A 103 -30.61 3.50 -12.32
N GLY A 104 -31.53 3.33 -13.26
CA GLY A 104 -31.87 4.34 -14.27
C GLY A 104 -30.76 4.53 -15.32
N ASN A 105 -30.78 5.69 -15.98
CA ASN A 105 -29.79 6.15 -16.97
C ASN A 105 -29.75 7.69 -17.00
N ASP A 106 -28.94 8.30 -17.86
CA ASP A 106 -28.83 9.77 -17.98
C ASP A 106 -30.15 10.48 -18.35
N SER A 107 -31.11 9.76 -18.95
CA SER A 107 -32.41 10.32 -19.37
C SER A 107 -33.51 10.12 -18.33
N MET A 108 -33.27 9.32 -17.29
CA MET A 108 -34.27 9.05 -16.26
C MET A 108 -34.30 10.16 -15.20
N PRO A 109 -35.48 10.55 -14.70
CA PRO A 109 -35.61 11.57 -13.67
C PRO A 109 -34.96 11.14 -12.34
N GLN A 110 -34.89 9.82 -12.08
CA GLN A 110 -34.19 9.24 -10.95
C GLN A 110 -33.11 8.27 -11.44
N SER A 111 -31.86 8.49 -11.05
CA SER A 111 -30.75 7.65 -11.48
C SER A 111 -29.61 7.60 -10.46
N LEU A 112 -28.88 6.49 -10.47
CA LEU A 112 -27.76 6.22 -9.56
C LEU A 112 -26.56 5.72 -10.37
N LYS A 113 -25.48 6.50 -10.34
CA LYS A 113 -24.17 6.16 -10.92
C LYS A 113 -23.29 5.55 -9.83
N ARG A 114 -22.67 4.42 -10.12
CA ARG A 114 -21.50 3.91 -9.41
C ARG A 114 -20.27 4.33 -10.18
N ILE A 115 -19.45 5.15 -9.55
CA ILE A 115 -18.23 5.69 -10.13
C ILE A 115 -17.07 4.99 -9.43
N ILE A 116 -16.29 4.24 -10.20
CA ILE A 116 -15.12 3.51 -9.74
C ILE A 116 -13.89 4.30 -10.17
N VAL A 117 -13.01 4.59 -9.22
CA VAL A 117 -11.71 5.22 -9.46
C VAL A 117 -10.64 4.17 -9.22
N ASP A 118 -9.92 3.84 -10.28
CA ASP A 118 -8.77 2.96 -10.28
C ASP A 118 -7.50 3.79 -10.34
N VAL A 119 -6.57 3.54 -9.42
CA VAL A 119 -5.24 4.14 -9.43
C VAL A 119 -4.22 3.10 -9.87
N TYR A 120 -3.36 3.45 -10.82
CA TYR A 120 -2.33 2.58 -11.39
C TYR A 120 -0.94 3.15 -11.14
N LYS A 121 0.03 2.24 -11.03
CA LYS A 121 1.43 2.62 -11.21
C LYS A 121 1.71 2.78 -12.71
N PRO A 122 2.57 3.72 -13.11
CA PRO A 122 3.02 3.83 -14.48
C PRO A 122 3.55 2.48 -14.98
N SER A 123 3.11 2.05 -16.16
CA SER A 123 3.47 0.77 -16.79
C SER A 123 2.95 -0.50 -16.10
N ASN A 124 2.10 -0.41 -15.07
CA ASN A 124 1.44 -1.57 -14.47
C ASN A 124 -0.04 -1.62 -14.88
N PRO A 125 -0.50 -2.70 -15.54
CA PRO A 125 -1.90 -2.83 -15.93
C PRO A 125 -2.85 -3.09 -14.76
N ASN A 126 -2.33 -3.48 -13.59
CA ASN A 126 -3.13 -3.78 -12.40
C ASN A 126 -3.26 -2.55 -11.50
N PRO A 127 -4.49 -2.22 -11.06
CA PRO A 127 -4.68 -1.11 -10.15
C PRO A 127 -4.10 -1.44 -8.77
N ILE A 128 -3.45 -0.46 -8.16
CA ILE A 128 -2.99 -0.56 -6.77
C ILE A 128 -4.13 -0.31 -5.78
N LEU A 129 -5.11 0.50 -6.18
CA LEU A 129 -6.28 0.83 -5.40
C LEU A 129 -7.47 0.96 -6.34
N GLU A 130 -8.55 0.26 -6.00
CA GLU A 130 -9.87 0.44 -6.63
C GLU A 130 -10.84 0.88 -5.54
N VAL A 131 -11.45 2.05 -5.73
CA VAL A 131 -12.43 2.61 -4.80
C VAL A 131 -13.66 3.09 -5.56
N ALA A 132 -14.83 2.94 -4.96
CA ALA A 132 -16.09 3.32 -5.59
C ALA A 132 -16.82 4.37 -4.76
N THR A 133 -17.42 5.33 -5.45
CA THR A 133 -18.39 6.27 -4.90
C THR A 133 -19.72 6.15 -5.65
N TYR A 134 -20.79 6.61 -5.01
CA TYR A 134 -22.12 6.61 -5.59
C TYR A 134 -22.61 8.04 -5.73
N ARG A 135 -23.16 8.34 -6.91
CA ARG A 135 -23.71 9.66 -7.19
C ARG A 135 -25.13 9.51 -7.70
N ALA A 136 -26.05 10.12 -6.97
CA ALA A 136 -27.47 9.98 -7.23
C ALA A 136 -28.07 11.25 -7.83
N ASN A 137 -29.13 11.08 -8.61
CA ASN A 137 -29.97 12.14 -9.14
C ASN A 137 -31.42 11.86 -8.72
N ASN A 138 -32.01 12.79 -7.97
CA ASN A 138 -33.39 12.76 -7.47
C ASN A 138 -33.85 11.41 -6.87
N VAL A 139 -32.96 10.62 -6.28
CA VAL A 139 -33.36 9.38 -5.63
C VAL A 139 -34.04 9.71 -4.29
N THR A 140 -35.23 9.16 -4.09
CA THR A 140 -35.90 9.16 -2.79
C THR A 140 -35.25 8.07 -1.94
N TYR A 141 -34.56 8.46 -0.88
CA TYR A 141 -34.14 7.51 0.15
C TYR A 141 -35.40 7.06 0.90
N GLY A 142 -35.53 5.76 1.15
CA GLY A 142 -36.66 5.22 1.91
C GLY A 142 -36.75 5.81 3.33
N PRO A 143 -37.89 5.66 4.01
CA PRO A 143 -38.08 6.14 5.38
C PRO A 143 -37.10 5.50 6.37
#